data_AF-A0A5K4EGS7-F1
#
_entry.id   AF-A0A5K4EGS7-F1
#
_cell.length_a   1.000
_cell.length_b   1.000
_cell.length_c   1.000
_cell.angle_alpha   90.00
_cell.angle_beta   90.00
_cell.angle_gamma   90.00
#
_symmetry.space_group_name_H-M   'P 1'
#
loop_
_entity.id
_entity.type
_entity.pdbx_description
1 polymer ?
#
loop_
_entity_poly.entity_id
_entity_poly.type
_entity_poly.pdbx_seq_one_letter_code
_entity_poly.pdbx_strand_id
1 'polypeptide(L)'
;MSRYKYVDLKSASGSVNVIAIVKHVKKPKKTKGSSYSLFFSITDPSLNGDKMSCIVFHDAEGNLPQIINNLFGIFFPKETQ
;
A
#
# COMPACT_ATOMS: atom_id res chain seq x y z
N MET A 1 7.89 -17.92 -16.34
CA MET A 1 7.33 -16.68 -15.78
C MET A 1 6.52 -17.02 -14.54
N SER A 2 6.98 -16.60 -13.36
CA SER A 2 6.21 -16.75 -12.12
C SER A 2 5.03 -15.78 -12.16
N ARG A 3 3.79 -16.29 -12.20
CA ARG A 3 2.58 -15.44 -12.12
C ARG A 3 2.44 -14.94 -10.69
N TYR A 4 2.28 -13.64 -10.50
CA TYR A 4 1.97 -13.07 -9.19
C TYR A 4 0.66 -13.67 -8.65
N LYS A 5 0.66 -14.13 -7.40
CA LYS A 5 -0.54 -14.56 -6.68
C LYS A 5 -1.07 -13.36 -5.89
N TYR A 6 -2.35 -13.05 -6.13
CA TYR A 6 -3.08 -12.01 -5.41
C TYR A 6 -4.07 -12.65 -4.44
N VAL A 7 -4.25 -12.02 -3.29
CA VAL A 7 -5.25 -12.41 -2.28
C VAL A 7 -6.16 -11.24 -1.96
N ASP A 8 -7.32 -11.53 -1.40
CA ASP A 8 -8.21 -10.51 -0.85
C ASP A 8 -7.67 -9.96 0.49
N LEU A 9 -8.14 -8.78 0.89
CA LEU A 9 -7.64 -8.12 2.09
C LEU A 9 -8.01 -8.88 3.38
N LYS A 10 -9.15 -9.58 3.42
CA LYS A 10 -9.59 -10.33 4.60
C LYS A 10 -8.72 -11.56 4.88
N SER A 11 -8.16 -12.18 3.85
CA SER A 11 -7.27 -13.34 3.93
C SER A 11 -5.78 -12.97 3.91
N ALA A 12 -5.45 -11.69 3.80
CA ALA A 12 -4.07 -11.22 3.76
C ALA A 12 -3.33 -11.54 5.07
N SER A 13 -2.26 -12.33 4.94
CA SER A 13 -1.36 -12.66 6.05
C SER A 13 0.07 -12.80 5.54
N GLY A 14 1.02 -12.17 6.21
CA GLY A 14 2.42 -12.12 5.79
C GLY A 14 2.66 -11.21 4.57
N SER A 15 3.66 -11.56 3.75
CA SER A 15 4.00 -10.82 2.52
C SER A 15 3.19 -11.36 1.34
N VAL A 16 2.23 -10.56 0.89
CA VAL A 16 1.28 -10.93 -0.17
C VAL A 16 1.11 -9.78 -1.17
N ASN A 17 0.64 -10.12 -2.37
CA ASN A 17 0.20 -9.12 -3.34
C ASN A 17 -1.32 -8.95 -3.20
N VAL A 18 -1.78 -7.71 -3.26
CA VAL A 18 -3.20 -7.36 -3.17
C VAL A 18 -3.54 -6.35 -4.27
N ILE A 19 -4.80 -6.36 -4.71
CA ILE A 19 -5.37 -5.30 -5.55
C ILE A 19 -6.54 -4.71 -4.77
N ALA A 20 -6.47 -3.42 -4.46
CA ALA A 20 -7.45 -2.77 -3.59
C ALA A 20 -7.66 -1.31 -4.00
N ILE A 21 -8.76 -0.72 -3.54
CA ILE A 21 -9.12 0.68 -3.78
C ILE A 21 -8.60 1.53 -2.63
N VAL A 22 -7.83 2.57 -2.93
CA VAL A 22 -7.44 3.57 -1.93
C VAL A 22 -8.63 4.44 -1.56
N LYS A 23 -8.96 4.55 -0.27
CA LYS A 23 -10.06 5.39 0.25
C LYS A 23 -9.59 6.72 0.79
N HIS A 24 -8.48 6.73 1.51
CA HIS A 24 -7.90 7.93 2.10
C HIS A 24 -6.40 7.88 2.01
N VAL A 25 -5.78 9.01 1.72
CA VAL A 25 -4.33 9.18 1.71
C VAL A 25 -3.99 10.46 2.48
N LYS A 26 -2.97 10.38 3.33
CA LYS A 26 -2.37 11.55 3.98
C LYS A 26 -1.17 12.01 3.16
N LYS A 27 -0.80 13.28 3.31
CA LYS A 27 0.46 13.77 2.72
C LYS A 27 1.66 12.98 3.29
N PRO A 28 2.71 12.75 2.48
CA PRO A 28 3.99 12.27 2.98
C PRO A 28 4.46 13.05 4.21
N LYS A 29 5.07 12.35 5.17
CA LYS A 29 5.60 12.93 6.39
C LYS A 29 7.03 12.45 6.62
N LYS A 30 7.93 13.38 6.93
CA LYS A 30 9.28 13.03 7.40
C LYS A 30 9.20 12.34 8.77
N THR A 31 9.82 11.17 8.90
CA THR A 31 9.89 10.45 10.17
C THR A 31 10.99 11.02 11.06
N LYS A 32 11.15 10.53 12.30
CA LYS A 32 12.23 10.97 13.19
C LYS A 32 13.63 10.61 12.67
N GLY A 33 13.73 9.68 11.71
CA GLY A 33 14.98 9.29 11.04
C GLY A 33 15.20 10.01 9.70
N SER A 34 16.00 9.40 8.83
CA SER A 34 16.23 9.85 7.45
C SER A 34 15.04 9.61 6.52
N SER A 35 14.11 8.73 6.91
CA SER A 35 13.06 8.26 6.01
C SER A 35 11.77 9.09 6.06
N TYR A 36 10.99 8.98 5.00
CA TYR A 36 9.64 9.51 4.85
C TYR A 36 8.62 8.38 4.96
N SER A 37 7.40 8.70 5.37
CA SER A 37 6.28 7.77 5.40
C SER A 37 5.03 8.33 4.73
N LEU A 38 4.29 7.44 4.07
CA LEU A 38 2.98 7.71 3.49
C LEU A 38 1.94 6.82 4.18
N PHE A 39 0.95 7.45 4.80
CA PHE A 39 -0.19 6.75 5.40
C PHE A 39 -1.39 6.81 4.47
N PHE A 40 -1.99 5.66 4.20
CA PHE A 40 -3.22 5.56 3.42
C PHE A 40 -4.09 4.41 3.93
N SER A 41 -5.30 4.30 3.41
CA SER A 41 -6.19 3.18 3.70
C SER A 41 -6.75 2.61 2.42
N ILE A 42 -6.89 1.29 2.39
CA ILE A 42 -7.37 0.53 1.25
C ILE A 42 -8.61 -0.28 1.62
N THR A 43 -9.45 -0.59 0.64
CA THR A 43 -10.60 -1.46 0.80
C THR A 43 -10.77 -2.34 -0.45
N ASP A 44 -11.46 -3.45 -0.28
CA ASP A 44 -11.92 -4.33 -1.34
C ASP A 44 -13.28 -4.93 -0.93
N PRO A 45 -13.97 -5.69 -1.80
CA PRO A 45 -15.24 -6.33 -1.44
C PRO A 45 -15.17 -7.26 -0.23
N SER A 46 -14.00 -7.85 0.08
CA SER A 46 -13.85 -8.80 1.19
C SER A 46 -14.00 -8.15 2.57
N LEU A 47 -13.75 -6.84 2.67
CA LEU A 47 -13.85 -6.07 3.92
C LEU A 47 -15.27 -5.58 4.23
N ASN A 48 -16.28 -5.84 3.38
CA ASN A 48 -17.69 -5.48 3.63
C ASN A 48 -17.90 -4.01 4.03
N GLY A 49 -17.20 -3.08 3.36
CA GLY A 49 -17.27 -1.64 3.63
C GLY A 49 -16.27 -1.13 4.66
N ASP A 50 -15.54 -2.02 5.35
CA ASP A 50 -14.42 -1.65 6.20
C ASP A 50 -13.15 -1.32 5.38
N LYS A 51 -12.11 -0.84 6.05
CA LYS A 51 -10.84 -0.44 5.44
C LYS A 51 -9.64 -0.93 6.24
N MET A 52 -8.59 -1.30 5.51
CA MET A 52 -7.28 -1.63 6.07
C MET A 52 -6.37 -0.41 6.02
N SER A 53 -5.69 -0.10 7.13
CA SER A 53 -4.70 0.98 7.19
C SER A 53 -3.34 0.48 6.71
N CYS A 54 -2.69 1.28 5.88
CA CYS A 54 -1.39 0.98 5.29
C CYS A 54 -0.40 2.11 5.54
N ILE A 55 0.86 1.72 5.66
CA ILE A 55 1.98 2.63 5.77
C ILE A 55 3.08 2.16 4.82
N VAL A 56 3.62 3.09 4.05
CA VAL A 56 4.78 2.87 3.20
C VAL A 56 5.90 3.78 3.69
N PHE A 57 7.11 3.24 3.73
CA PHE A 57 8.31 3.96 4.10
C PHE A 57 9.26 4.03 2.91
N HIS A 58 9.94 5.16 2.75
CA HIS A 58 11.05 5.30 1.81
C HIS A 58 11.98 6.43 2.26
N ASP A 59 13.28 6.30 2.01
CA ASP A 59 14.28 7.34 2.34
C ASP A 59 14.15 8.65 1.55
N ALA A 60 13.45 8.63 0.41
CA ALA A 60 13.26 9.78 -0.45
C ALA A 60 11.77 10.01 -0.64
N GLU A 61 11.30 11.23 -0.35
CA GLU A 61 9.88 11.58 -0.46
C GLU A 61 9.32 11.31 -1.87
N GLY A 62 10.11 11.59 -2.91
CA GLY A 62 9.72 11.39 -4.30
C GLY A 62 9.51 9.94 -4.73
N ASN A 63 10.00 8.97 -3.94
CA ASN A 63 9.83 7.55 -4.22
C ASN A 63 8.64 6.94 -3.45
N LEU A 64 7.94 7.74 -2.63
CA LEU A 64 6.66 7.31 -2.07
C LEU A 64 5.60 7.26 -3.18
N PRO A 65 4.60 6.37 -3.07
CA PRO A 65 3.51 6.30 -4.04
C PRO A 65 2.79 7.65 -4.20
N GLN A 66 2.74 8.17 -5.44
CA GLN A 66 1.98 9.36 -5.75
C GLN A 66 0.51 9.00 -6.00
N ILE A 67 -0.28 9.02 -4.93
CA ILE A 67 -1.71 8.70 -5.00
C ILE A 67 -2.48 9.97 -5.38
N ILE A 68 -2.77 10.12 -6.67
CA ILE A 68 -3.56 11.21 -7.24
C ILE A 68 -4.94 10.65 -7.63
N ASN A 69 -5.97 10.90 -6.81
CA ASN A 69 -7.39 10.59 -7.01
C ASN A 69 -7.81 9.19 -7.57
N ASN A 70 -8.51 8.43 -6.72
CA ASN A 70 -9.47 7.34 -6.97
C ASN A 70 -9.09 6.08 -7.78
N LEU A 71 -7.89 5.91 -8.31
CA LEU A 71 -7.48 4.60 -8.83
C LEU A 71 -5.97 4.38 -8.76
N PHE A 72 -5.49 3.48 -7.89
CA PHE A 72 -4.10 3.01 -7.91
C PHE A 72 -4.02 1.55 -7.45
N GLY A 73 -3.41 0.69 -8.28
CA GLY A 73 -2.92 -0.63 -7.88
C GLY A 73 -1.55 -0.47 -7.23
N ILE A 74 -1.43 -0.79 -5.95
CA ILE A 74 -0.16 -0.71 -5.23
C ILE A 74 0.56 -2.04 -5.44
N PHE A 75 1.63 -2.03 -6.23
CA PHE A 75 2.53 -3.16 -6.38
C PHE A 75 3.66 -3.02 -5.36
N PHE A 76 3.76 -3.95 -4.42
CA PHE A 76 4.93 -4.07 -3.56
C PHE A 76 5.92 -5.01 -4.27
N PRO A 77 6.98 -4.50 -4.93
CA PRO A 77 8.04 -5.37 -5.40
C PRO A 77 8.68 -6.04 -4.18
N LYS A 78 8.83 -7.36 -4.21
CA LYS A 78 9.70 -8.06 -3.26
C LYS A 78 11.10 -7.47 -3.42
N GLU A 79 11.72 -7.07 -2.30
CA GLU A 79 13.18 -7.00 -2.24
C GLU A 79 13.72 -8.39 -2.59
N THR A 80 14.42 -8.48 -3.72
CA THR A 80 15.32 -9.59 -4.01
C THR A 80 16.39 -9.58 -2.93
N GLN A 81 16.41 -10.66 -2.13
CA GLN A 81 17.54 -11.00 -1.25
C GLN A 81 18.83 -11.11 -2.05
#